data_AF-A0A238LB15-F1
#
_entry.id   AF-A0A238LB15-F1
#
_cell.length_a   1.000
_cell.length_b   1.000
_cell.length_c   1.000
_cell.angle_alpha   90.00
_cell.angle_beta   90.00
_cell.angle_gamma   90.00
#
_symmetry.space_group_name_H-M   'P 1'
#
loop_
_entity.id
_entity.type
_entity.pdbx_description
1 polymer ?
#
loop_
_entity_poly.entity_id
_entity_poly.type
_entity_poly.pdbx_seq_one_letter_code
_entity_poly.pdbx_strand_id
1 'polypeptide(L)'
;MTLQGTARCCACMLALGLGVTATPAVADQPISESMADCAGILRTMAGWVADPTNADRLLDVSDRWLEASIEQARTEGEYYPAFYAISMQDETITEWESRRVLASFSDDFSAWGAFCRDLAADHGLNIYPD
;
A
#
# COMPACT_ATOMS: atom_id res chain seq x y z
N MET A 1 -1.40 -43.11 19.19
CA MET A 1 -0.34 -42.40 19.95
C MET A 1 1.00 -42.66 19.25
N THR A 2 1.93 -41.68 19.37
CA THR A 2 3.31 -41.57 18.83
C THR A 2 3.55 -41.22 17.35
N LEU A 3 3.66 -39.90 17.09
CA LEU A 3 4.83 -39.10 16.64
C LEU A 3 5.92 -39.68 15.68
N GLN A 4 6.26 -38.81 14.70
CA GLN A 4 7.58 -38.51 14.08
C GLN A 4 8.14 -39.34 12.90
N GLY A 5 8.51 -38.60 11.84
CA GLY A 5 9.47 -38.95 10.77
C GLY A 5 9.41 -37.91 9.63
N THR A 6 10.23 -36.83 9.63
CA THR A 6 11.49 -36.66 8.84
C THR A 6 11.36 -37.01 7.35
N ALA A 7 11.90 -36.30 6.36
CA ALA A 7 12.60 -35.03 6.18
C ALA A 7 12.86 -34.96 4.64
N ARG A 8 12.85 -33.74 4.07
CA ARG A 8 13.73 -33.25 2.98
C ARG A 8 13.94 -34.13 1.73
N CYS A 9 13.60 -33.59 0.55
CA CYS A 9 14.54 -33.38 -0.58
C CYS A 9 13.78 -33.13 -1.89
N CYS A 10 13.66 -31.86 -2.29
CA CYS A 10 13.91 -31.53 -3.68
C CYS A 10 14.61 -30.17 -3.70
N ALA A 11 15.94 -30.27 -3.64
CA ALA A 11 16.84 -29.16 -3.86
C ALA A 11 16.72 -28.71 -5.32
N CYS A 12 16.23 -27.50 -5.53
CA CYS A 12 16.61 -26.70 -6.68
C CYS A 12 17.36 -25.49 -6.14
N MET A 13 18.61 -25.73 -5.75
CA MET A 13 19.59 -24.68 -5.45
C MET A 13 20.38 -24.49 -6.74
N LEU A 14 20.15 -23.39 -7.47
CA LEU A 14 21.17 -22.68 -8.27
C LEU A 14 20.52 -21.49 -9.04
N ALA A 15 20.64 -20.29 -8.48
CA ALA A 15 21.02 -19.06 -9.18
C ALA A 15 21.06 -17.90 -8.18
N LEU A 16 22.27 -17.55 -7.73
CA LEU A 16 22.56 -16.24 -7.16
C LEU A 16 22.23 -15.17 -8.20
N GLY A 17 21.40 -14.19 -7.82
CA GLY A 17 21.09 -13.04 -8.67
C GLY A 17 19.64 -12.57 -8.69
N LEU A 18 18.81 -12.94 -7.70
CA LEU A 18 17.49 -12.32 -7.52
C LEU A 18 17.67 -11.00 -6.79
N GLY A 19 17.94 -9.94 -7.57
CA GLY A 19 17.53 -8.61 -7.17
C GLY A 19 16.03 -8.67 -6.93
N VAL A 20 15.64 -8.66 -5.66
CA VAL A 20 14.26 -8.45 -5.24
C VAL A 20 13.93 -7.02 -5.63
N THR A 21 13.52 -6.82 -6.89
CA THR A 21 12.73 -5.65 -7.22
C THR A 21 11.45 -5.83 -6.44
N ALA A 22 11.32 -5.12 -5.33
CA ALA A 22 10.08 -4.97 -4.60
C ALA A 22 9.09 -4.25 -5.52
N THR A 23 8.56 -4.97 -6.49
CA THR A 23 7.34 -4.55 -7.16
C THR A 23 6.25 -4.62 -6.10
N PRO A 24 5.43 -3.56 -5.93
CA PRO A 24 4.33 -3.61 -4.98
C PRO A 24 3.49 -4.85 -5.31
N ALA A 25 2.92 -5.51 -4.29
CA ALA A 25 2.25 -6.81 -4.42
C ALA A 25 0.89 -6.73 -5.17
N VAL A 26 0.78 -5.87 -6.18
CA VAL A 26 -0.44 -5.44 -6.86
C VAL A 26 -1.01 -6.46 -7.85
N ALA A 27 -0.41 -7.63 -7.99
CA ALA A 27 -0.78 -8.56 -9.05
C ALA A 27 -2.06 -9.37 -8.77
N ASP A 28 -2.62 -9.32 -7.55
CA ASP A 28 -3.81 -10.13 -7.19
C ASP A 28 -4.69 -9.53 -6.06
N GLN A 29 -4.38 -8.32 -5.58
CA GLN A 29 -5.13 -7.69 -4.49
C GLN A 29 -6.36 -6.92 -5.02
N PRO A 30 -7.44 -6.80 -4.23
CA PRO A 30 -8.57 -5.94 -4.56
C PRO A 30 -8.11 -4.51 -4.89
N ILE A 31 -8.80 -3.83 -5.81
CA ILE A 31 -8.43 -2.45 -6.16
C ILE A 31 -8.68 -1.54 -4.97
N SER A 32 -9.74 -1.78 -4.20
CA SER A 32 -10.00 -1.01 -2.98
C SER A 32 -8.86 -1.11 -1.96
N GLU A 33 -8.19 -2.26 -1.85
CA GLU A 33 -6.98 -2.43 -1.02
C GLU A 33 -5.84 -1.54 -1.53
N SER A 34 -5.57 -1.56 -2.84
CA SER A 34 -4.54 -0.71 -3.45
C SER A 34 -4.80 0.79 -3.26
N MET A 35 -6.08 1.20 -3.27
CA MET A 35 -6.47 2.58 -2.98
C MET A 35 -6.25 2.93 -1.50
N ALA A 36 -6.55 2.01 -0.59
CA ALA A 36 -6.30 2.18 0.84
C ALA A 36 -4.80 2.25 1.14
N ASP A 37 -3.97 1.48 0.43
CA ASP A 37 -2.51 1.57 0.52
C ASP A 37 -2.01 2.97 0.16
N CYS A 38 -2.49 3.53 -0.97
CA CYS A 38 -2.16 4.89 -1.36
C CYS A 38 -2.54 5.91 -0.29
N ALA A 39 -3.71 5.75 0.34
CA ALA A 39 -4.13 6.58 1.48
C ALA A 39 -3.18 6.45 2.66
N GLY A 40 -2.83 5.22 3.06
CA GLY A 40 -1.99 4.95 4.23
C GLY A 40 -0.56 5.47 4.06
N ILE A 41 0.01 5.33 2.88
CA ILE A 41 1.34 5.86 2.53
C ILE A 41 1.35 7.39 2.67
N LEU A 42 0.39 8.09 2.06
CA LEU A 42 0.31 9.54 2.10
C LEU A 42 0.10 10.07 3.52
N ARG A 43 -0.78 9.42 4.29
CA ARG A 43 -1.00 9.75 5.70
C ARG A 43 0.27 9.59 6.53
N THR A 44 1.01 8.51 6.30
CA THR A 44 2.29 8.28 6.97
C THR A 44 3.31 9.35 6.60
N MET A 45 3.41 9.72 5.32
CA MET A 45 4.31 10.79 4.88
C MET A 45 3.96 12.14 5.51
N ALA A 46 2.67 12.45 5.70
CA ALA A 46 2.24 13.68 6.35
C ALA A 46 2.84 13.81 7.77
N GLY A 47 3.00 12.69 8.49
CA GLY A 47 3.64 12.65 9.81
C GLY A 47 5.16 12.88 9.79
N TRP A 48 5.80 12.82 8.62
CA TRP A 48 7.25 12.98 8.47
C TRP A 48 7.65 14.30 7.83
N VAL A 49 6.71 15.00 7.19
CA VAL A 49 6.97 16.32 6.61
C VAL A 49 6.98 17.39 7.69
N ALA A 50 8.03 18.21 7.71
CA ALA A 50 8.20 19.26 8.72
C ALA A 50 7.29 20.49 8.49
N ASP A 51 6.95 20.77 7.23
CA ASP A 51 6.09 21.90 6.87
C ASP A 51 4.62 21.52 7.07
N PRO A 52 3.87 22.20 7.95
CA PRO A 52 2.49 21.83 8.26
C PRO A 52 1.55 22.01 7.07
N THR A 53 1.79 22.98 6.18
CA THR A 53 0.95 23.17 4.99
C THR A 53 1.08 21.99 4.02
N ASN A 54 2.29 21.46 3.85
CA ASN A 54 2.50 20.25 3.04
C ASN A 54 1.96 18.99 3.73
N ALA A 55 2.05 18.89 5.05
CA ALA A 55 1.43 17.81 5.80
C ALA A 55 -0.11 17.81 5.59
N ASP A 56 -0.76 18.96 5.72
CA ASP A 56 -2.21 19.10 5.50
C ASP A 56 -2.62 18.71 4.07
N ARG A 57 -1.81 19.08 3.05
CA ARG A 57 -2.04 18.65 1.67
C ARG A 57 -1.97 17.14 1.51
N LEU A 58 -0.99 16.48 2.14
CA LEU A 58 -0.87 15.03 2.09
C LEU A 58 -2.05 14.33 2.78
N LEU A 59 -2.55 14.89 3.88
CA LEU A 59 -3.75 14.39 4.55
C LEU A 59 -5.00 14.53 3.68
N ASP A 60 -5.19 15.67 3.01
CA ASP A 60 -6.31 15.87 2.08
C ASP A 60 -6.29 14.84 0.93
N VAL A 61 -5.12 14.62 0.33
CA VAL A 61 -4.94 13.62 -0.75
C VAL A 61 -5.15 12.20 -0.21
N SER A 62 -4.67 11.90 1.00
CA SER A 62 -4.93 10.63 1.69
C SER A 62 -6.43 10.38 1.88
N ASP A 63 -7.17 11.37 2.35
CA ASP A 63 -8.61 11.23 2.63
C ASP A 63 -9.40 10.96 1.34
N ARG A 64 -9.03 11.59 0.22
CA ARG A 64 -9.62 11.31 -1.10
C ARG A 64 -9.37 9.88 -1.57
N TRP A 65 -8.17 9.35 -1.33
CA TRP A 65 -7.87 7.94 -1.64
C TRP A 65 -8.68 6.99 -0.77
N LEU A 66 -8.85 7.29 0.51
CA LEU A 66 -9.68 6.48 1.39
C LEU A 66 -11.14 6.50 0.93
N GLU A 67 -11.69 7.65 0.55
CA GLU A 67 -13.04 7.75 -0.01
C GLU A 67 -13.19 6.91 -1.29
N ALA A 68 -12.21 6.98 -2.20
CA ALA A 68 -12.18 6.17 -3.41
C ALA A 68 -12.12 4.67 -3.09
N SER A 69 -11.29 4.27 -2.11
CA SER A 69 -11.20 2.89 -1.62
C SER A 69 -12.55 2.38 -1.11
N ILE A 70 -13.28 3.18 -0.33
CA ILE A 70 -14.59 2.82 0.22
C ILE A 70 -15.61 2.58 -0.90
N GLU A 71 -15.61 3.43 -1.92
CA GLU A 71 -16.52 3.28 -3.07
C GLU A 71 -16.15 2.08 -3.95
N GLN A 72 -14.85 1.85 -4.15
CA GLN A 72 -14.35 0.69 -4.86
C GLN A 72 -14.69 -0.61 -4.11
N ALA A 73 -14.55 -0.64 -2.78
CA ALA A 73 -14.88 -1.80 -1.95
C ALA A 73 -16.38 -2.14 -2.03
N ARG A 74 -17.26 -1.14 -2.11
CA ARG A 74 -18.69 -1.36 -2.39
C ARG A 74 -18.91 -2.07 -3.72
N THR A 75 -18.20 -1.62 -4.76
CA THR A 75 -18.28 -2.19 -6.10
C THR A 75 -17.74 -3.62 -6.16
N GLU A 76 -16.71 -3.91 -5.36
CA GLU A 76 -16.12 -5.24 -5.21
C GLU A 76 -16.96 -6.20 -4.35
N GLY A 77 -18.02 -5.71 -3.71
CA GLY A 77 -18.98 -6.52 -2.95
C GLY A 77 -18.63 -6.70 -1.48
N GLU A 78 -17.75 -5.86 -0.93
CA GLU A 78 -17.42 -5.90 0.49
C GLU A 78 -18.65 -5.62 1.36
N TYR A 79 -18.82 -6.43 2.42
CA TYR A 79 -20.01 -6.34 3.27
C TYR A 79 -19.99 -5.11 4.18
N TYR A 80 -18.79 -4.68 4.61
CA TYR A 80 -18.58 -3.44 5.36
C TYR A 80 -17.48 -2.58 4.71
N PRO A 81 -17.76 -1.92 3.57
CA PRO A 81 -16.74 -1.27 2.75
C PRO A 81 -15.89 -0.23 3.49
N ALA A 82 -16.54 0.58 4.34
CA ALA A 82 -15.83 1.59 5.13
C ALA A 82 -14.88 0.96 6.16
N PHE A 83 -15.33 -0.09 6.84
CA PHE A 83 -14.50 -0.79 7.81
C PHE A 83 -13.32 -1.49 7.13
N TYR A 84 -13.57 -2.14 5.99
CA TYR A 84 -12.54 -2.78 5.19
C TYR A 84 -11.45 -1.78 4.76
N ALA A 85 -11.84 -0.69 4.08
CA ALA A 85 -10.90 0.33 3.59
C ALA A 85 -10.07 0.98 4.71
N ILE A 86 -10.69 1.31 5.86
CA ILE A 86 -9.99 1.86 7.02
C ILE A 86 -8.99 0.84 7.59
N SER A 87 -9.39 -0.43 7.68
CA SER A 87 -8.51 -1.48 8.20
C SER A 87 -7.28 -1.66 7.32
N MET A 88 -7.46 -1.67 6.00
CA MET A 88 -6.34 -1.75 5.05
C MET A 88 -5.43 -0.51 5.15
N GLN A 89 -6.01 0.69 5.23
CA GLN A 89 -5.23 1.92 5.44
C GLN A 89 -4.39 1.85 6.72
N ASP A 90 -4.96 1.39 7.84
CA ASP A 90 -4.28 1.28 9.12
C ASP A 90 -3.14 0.24 9.09
N GLU A 91 -3.34 -0.86 8.37
CA GLU A 91 -2.28 -1.86 8.12
C GLU A 91 -1.11 -1.25 7.36
N THR A 92 -1.38 -0.51 6.28
CA THR A 92 -0.36 0.21 5.52
C THR A 92 0.35 1.26 6.37
N ILE A 93 -0.37 2.05 7.18
CA ILE A 93 0.24 3.04 8.08
C ILE A 93 1.21 2.34 9.04
N THR A 94 0.76 1.27 9.68
CA THR A 94 1.58 0.50 10.63
C THR A 94 2.83 -0.04 9.96
N GLU A 95 2.69 -0.59 8.75
CA GLU A 95 3.82 -1.08 7.97
C GLU A 95 4.82 0.05 7.70
N TRP A 96 4.37 1.18 7.16
CA TRP A 96 5.24 2.27 6.74
C TRP A 96 5.88 3.01 7.92
N GLU A 97 5.16 3.17 9.04
CA GLU A 97 5.71 3.68 10.29
C GLU A 97 6.86 2.78 10.80
N SER A 98 6.74 1.46 10.66
CA SER A 98 7.78 0.52 11.08
C SER A 98 9.09 0.68 10.28
N ARG A 99 8.99 1.12 9.03
CA ARG A 99 10.13 1.34 8.12
C ARG A 99 10.90 2.64 8.43
N ARG A 100 10.31 3.53 9.26
CA ARG A 100 10.83 4.88 9.63
C ARG A 100 11.09 5.77 8.40
N VAL A 101 11.62 6.98 8.64
CA VAL A 101 11.94 8.01 7.63
C VAL A 101 12.81 7.51 6.46
N LEU A 102 13.58 6.43 6.63
CA LEU A 102 14.37 5.86 5.54
C LEU A 102 13.49 5.31 4.39
N ALA A 103 12.22 5.01 4.65
CA ALA A 103 11.26 4.58 3.65
C ALA A 103 10.97 5.67 2.61
N SER A 104 10.91 6.95 2.98
CA SER A 104 10.67 8.04 2.02
C SER A 104 11.79 8.22 1.00
N PHE A 105 12.97 7.70 1.29
CA PHE A 105 14.16 7.79 0.43
C PHE A 105 14.45 6.48 -0.31
N SER A 106 13.57 5.49 -0.22
CA SER A 106 13.74 4.21 -0.92
C SER A 106 13.19 4.27 -2.34
N ASP A 107 13.74 3.41 -3.21
CA ASP A 107 13.16 3.14 -4.53
C ASP A 107 11.70 2.68 -4.42
N ASP A 108 11.36 2.03 -3.30
CA ASP A 108 10.02 1.56 -2.96
C ASP A 108 9.01 2.70 -2.88
N PHE A 109 9.36 3.82 -2.22
CA PHE A 109 8.47 4.98 -2.15
C PHE A 109 8.25 5.63 -3.52
N SER A 110 9.30 5.73 -4.33
CA SER A 110 9.17 6.27 -5.68
C SER A 110 8.29 5.37 -6.56
N ALA A 111 8.39 4.05 -6.41
CA ALA A 111 7.55 3.08 -7.10
C ALA A 111 6.09 3.19 -6.67
N TRP A 112 5.81 3.29 -5.37
CA TRP A 112 4.46 3.51 -4.85
C TRP A 112 3.86 4.84 -5.30
N GLY A 113 4.64 5.91 -5.30
CA GLY A 113 4.19 7.20 -5.79
C GLY A 113 3.83 7.17 -7.29
N ALA A 114 4.58 6.42 -8.10
CA ALA A 114 4.23 6.19 -9.51
C ALA A 114 2.96 5.35 -9.63
N PHE A 115 2.90 4.23 -8.91
CA PHE A 115 1.73 3.35 -8.88
C PHE A 115 0.44 4.09 -8.52
N CYS A 116 0.43 4.88 -7.45
CA CYS A 116 -0.77 5.62 -7.05
C CYS A 116 -1.21 6.63 -8.13
N ARG A 117 -0.27 7.31 -8.80
CA ARG A 117 -0.62 8.21 -9.90
C ARG A 117 -1.23 7.47 -11.09
N ASP A 118 -0.64 6.34 -11.47
CA ASP A 118 -1.14 5.53 -12.58
C ASP A 118 -2.51 4.93 -12.24
N LEU A 119 -2.69 4.43 -11.01
CA LEU A 119 -3.98 3.94 -10.51
C LEU A 119 -5.05 5.05 -10.52
N ALA A 120 -4.70 6.27 -10.10
CA ALA A 120 -5.63 7.40 -10.15
C ALA A 120 -6.05 7.73 -11.59
N ALA A 121 -5.11 7.70 -12.53
CA ALA A 121 -5.39 7.95 -13.94
C ALA A 121 -6.29 6.85 -14.55
N ASP A 122 -5.99 5.59 -14.28
CA ASP A 122 -6.73 4.43 -14.81
C ASP A 122 -8.19 4.40 -14.31
N HIS A 123 -8.42 4.90 -13.09
CA HIS A 123 -9.75 4.97 -12.47
C HIS A 123 -10.42 6.35 -12.56
N GLY A 124 -9.81 7.31 -13.26
CA GLY A 124 -10.37 8.66 -13.45
C GLY A 124 -10.54 9.45 -12.14
N LEU A 125 -9.70 9.19 -11.15
CA LEU A 125 -9.77 9.81 -9.83
C LEU A 125 -9.07 11.17 -9.82
N ASN A 126 -9.75 12.21 -9.33
CA ASN A 126 -9.16 13.52 -9.10
C ASN A 126 -8.55 13.64 -7.69
N ILE A 127 -7.43 12.94 -7.49
CA ILE A 127 -6.79 12.86 -6.17
C ILE A 127 -5.91 14.08 -5.88
N TYR A 128 -5.17 14.56 -6.87
CA TYR A 128 -4.22 15.65 -6.70
C TYR A 128 -4.89 16.99 -7.03
N PRO A 129 -4.83 18.00 -6.14
CA PRO A 129 -5.30 19.34 -6.49
C PRO A 129 -4.43 19.94 -7.61
N ASP A 130 -5.08 20.61 -8.56
CA ASP A 130 -4.44 21.39 -9.65
C ASP A 130 -3.52 22.52 -9.13
#